data_AF-A0A9E2LGI0-F1
#
_entry.id   AF-A0A9E2LGI0-F1
#
_cell.length_a   1.000
_cell.length_b   1.000
_cell.length_c   1.000
_cell.angle_alpha   90.00
_cell.angle_beta   90.00
_cell.angle_gamma   90.00
#
_symmetry.space_group_name_H-M   'P 1'
#
loop_
_entity.id
_entity.type
_entity.pdbx_description
1 polymer ?
#
loop_
_entity_poly.entity_id
_entity_poly.type
_entity_poly.pdbx_seq_one_letter_code
_entity_poly.pdbx_strand_id
1 'polypeptide(L)'
;MLIITTTSIPGDYLFQLDVTDAGGVPVCPPSQVSVQVRSSARLVVELVWTTPSDEDETDEFLGAGTDVDLHLIRAGGTWDDTSGGSDCSFRAPHPDWGSPTETDDNPSLDRDDSDGGGPETITVLSPAITFGPGMEYYDSPYQVGVYFFDDWTFGEVYASLRVYLEGDPDPVAVWPSVLDDGGSHPDGRLFREAPAPEQ
;
A
#
# COMPACT_ATOMS: atom_id res chain seq x y z
N MET A 1 24.96 -15.20 -6.47
CA MET A 1 24.61 -13.98 -5.70
C MET A 1 23.20 -13.63 -6.11
N LEU A 2 22.22 -13.97 -5.28
CA LEU A 2 20.83 -13.55 -5.48
C LEU A 2 20.77 -12.08 -5.06
N ILE A 3 20.59 -11.18 -6.03
CA ILE A 3 20.34 -9.76 -5.75
C ILE A 3 18.82 -9.63 -5.76
N ILE A 4 18.22 -9.42 -4.60
CA ILE A 4 16.81 -9.02 -4.51
C ILE A 4 16.83 -7.50 -4.56
N THR A 5 16.43 -6.95 -5.71
CA THR A 5 16.15 -5.53 -5.83
C THR A 5 14.68 -5.34 -5.45
N THR A 6 14.47 -4.67 -4.31
CA THR A 6 13.21 -4.03 -3.86
C THR A 6 12.06 -4.95 -3.42
N THR A 7 12.08 -5.42 -2.18
CA THR A 7 10.84 -5.53 -1.38
C THR A 7 10.69 -4.23 -0.58
N SER A 8 9.75 -3.37 -0.95
CA SER A 8 9.41 -2.12 -0.25
C SER A 8 8.49 -2.33 0.95
N ILE A 9 7.93 -3.53 1.11
CA ILE A 9 6.95 -3.85 2.14
C ILE A 9 7.64 -4.36 3.42
N PRO A 10 7.37 -3.74 4.59
CA PRO A 10 7.83 -4.24 5.88
C PRO A 10 7.26 -5.63 6.21
N GLY A 11 8.10 -6.49 6.79
CA GLY A 11 7.67 -7.82 7.20
C GLY A 11 8.80 -8.84 7.26
N ASP A 12 8.47 -10.05 7.70
CA ASP A 12 9.38 -11.18 7.75
C ASP A 12 9.20 -12.09 6.52
N TYR A 13 10.28 -12.31 5.78
CA TYR A 13 10.30 -13.10 4.55
C TYR A 13 11.17 -14.36 4.74
N LEU A 14 10.68 -15.48 4.23
CA LEU A 14 11.44 -16.73 4.16
C LEU A 14 11.80 -17.00 2.69
N PHE A 15 13.07 -16.82 2.35
CA PHE A 15 13.57 -17.21 1.03
C PHE A 15 13.98 -18.67 1.05
N GLN A 16 13.42 -19.45 0.12
CA GLN A 16 13.76 -20.86 -0.06
C GLN A 16 14.46 -21.06 -1.41
N LEU A 17 15.56 -21.83 -1.38
CA LEU A 17 16.25 -22.33 -2.56
C LEU A 17 15.99 -23.83 -2.71
N ASP A 18 15.27 -24.17 -3.78
CA ASP A 18 15.11 -25.53 -4.28
C ASP A 18 16.09 -25.78 -5.43
N VAL A 19 16.92 -26.82 -5.31
CA VAL A 19 17.89 -27.20 -6.35
C VAL A 19 17.43 -28.51 -6.97
N THR A 20 17.09 -28.49 -8.25
CA THR A 20 16.72 -29.67 -9.02
C THR A 20 17.77 -30.02 -10.07
N ASP A 21 17.83 -31.28 -10.47
CA ASP A 21 18.63 -31.70 -11.62
C ASP A 21 17.93 -31.40 -12.96
N ALA A 22 18.54 -31.84 -14.06
CA ALA A 22 17.99 -31.66 -15.40
C ALA A 22 16.65 -32.39 -15.63
N GLY A 23 16.29 -33.34 -14.76
CA GLY A 23 15.01 -34.05 -14.77
C GLY A 23 13.95 -33.42 -13.84
N GLY A 24 14.26 -32.29 -13.19
CA GLY A 24 13.37 -31.65 -12.22
C GLY A 24 13.34 -32.36 -10.85
N VAL A 25 14.26 -33.29 -10.59
CA VAL A 25 14.32 -34.02 -9.32
C VAL A 25 15.12 -33.21 -8.30
N PRO A 26 14.59 -32.96 -7.08
CA PRO A 26 15.35 -32.29 -6.03
C PRO A 26 16.67 -33.00 -5.72
N VAL A 27 17.77 -32.25 -5.78
CA VAL A 27 19.15 -32.73 -5.56
C VAL A 27 19.52 -32.71 -4.08
N CYS A 28 18.90 -31.82 -3.30
CA CYS A 28 19.09 -31.70 -1.86
C CYS A 28 17.81 -31.17 -1.19
N PRO A 29 17.69 -31.27 0.15
CA PRO A 29 16.65 -30.56 0.87
C PRO A 29 16.70 -29.06 0.59
N PRO A 30 15.55 -28.35 0.66
CA PRO A 30 15.51 -26.91 0.46
C PRO A 30 16.39 -26.19 1.48
N SER A 31 17.10 -25.15 1.02
CA SER A 31 17.84 -24.24 1.91
C SER A 31 17.01 -22.99 2.15
N GLN A 32 16.91 -22.55 3.40
CA GLN A 32 16.06 -21.41 3.76
C GLN A 32 16.84 -20.32 4.49
N VAL A 33 16.46 -19.06 4.27
CA VAL A 33 16.94 -17.89 5.02
C VAL A 33 15.76 -16.98 5.36
N SER A 34 15.68 -16.58 6.63
CA SER A 34 14.73 -15.57 7.08
C SER A 34 15.36 -14.18 6.98
N VAL A 35 14.61 -13.24 6.42
CA VAL A 35 15.00 -11.83 6.25
C VAL A 35 13.87 -10.98 6.80
N GLN A 36 14.19 -10.09 7.73
CA GLN A 36 13.26 -9.07 8.21
C GLN A 36 13.51 -7.77 7.43
N VAL A 37 12.46 -7.28 6.78
CA VAL A 37 12.45 -5.99 6.06
C VAL A 37 11.83 -4.94 6.97
N ARG A 38 12.52 -3.82 7.15
CA ARG A 38 12.05 -2.65 7.89
C ARG A 38 12.07 -1.45 6.96
N SER A 39 11.08 -0.57 7.11
CA SER A 39 11.07 0.70 6.37
C SER A 39 11.85 1.78 7.14
N SER A 40 12.52 2.66 6.40
CA SER A 40 12.99 3.93 6.96
C SER A 40 11.87 4.97 7.09
N ALA A 41 10.72 4.74 6.46
CA ALA A 41 9.54 5.57 6.61
C ALA A 41 8.83 5.29 7.94
N ARG A 42 8.32 6.35 8.56
CA ARG A 42 7.59 6.27 9.83
C ARG A 42 6.10 6.01 9.65
N LEU A 43 5.57 6.17 8.45
CA LEU A 43 4.26 5.69 8.03
C LEU A 43 4.40 4.95 6.70
N VAL A 44 3.90 3.72 6.63
CA VAL A 44 3.73 2.96 5.39
C VAL A 44 2.29 2.48 5.35
N VAL A 45 1.62 2.71 4.23
CA VAL A 45 0.30 2.16 3.93
C VAL A 45 0.42 1.26 2.72
N GLU A 46 0.01 0.01 2.88
CA GLU A 46 0.04 -1.00 1.84
C GLU A 46 -1.39 -1.39 1.49
N LEU A 47 -1.65 -1.47 0.19
CA LEU A 47 -2.84 -2.07 -0.41
C LEU A 47 -2.42 -3.28 -1.24
N VAL A 48 -3.06 -4.41 -1.02
CA VAL A 48 -2.96 -5.60 -1.88
C VAL A 48 -4.38 -6.08 -2.19
N TRP A 49 -4.58 -6.73 -3.32
CA TRP A 49 -5.88 -7.31 -3.64
C TRP A 49 -5.73 -8.65 -4.35
N THR A 50 -6.84 -9.36 -4.44
CA THR A 50 -6.97 -10.58 -5.25
C THR A 50 -8.25 -10.49 -6.04
N THR A 51 -8.18 -10.97 -7.27
CA THR A 51 -9.24 -10.93 -8.27
C THR A 51 -9.46 -12.36 -8.73
N PRO A 52 -10.39 -13.13 -8.10
CA PRO A 52 -10.47 -14.58 -8.29
C PRO A 52 -10.76 -15.05 -9.72
N SER A 53 -11.27 -14.16 -10.57
CA SER A 53 -11.52 -14.38 -11.99
C SER A 53 -10.29 -14.19 -12.88
N ASP A 54 -9.23 -13.58 -12.35
CA ASP A 54 -7.94 -13.45 -13.01
C ASP A 54 -7.11 -14.71 -12.75
N GLU A 55 -6.72 -15.40 -13.82
CA GLU A 55 -5.95 -16.64 -13.73
C GLU A 55 -4.45 -16.38 -13.47
N ASP A 56 -3.96 -15.17 -13.79
CA ASP A 56 -2.55 -14.80 -13.70
C ASP A 56 -2.39 -13.34 -13.24
N GLU A 57 -2.63 -13.05 -11.96
CA GLU A 57 -2.47 -11.70 -11.35
C GLU A 57 -1.03 -11.11 -11.40
N THR A 58 -0.12 -11.73 -12.16
CA THR A 58 1.27 -11.30 -12.35
C THR A 58 1.55 -10.74 -13.74
N ASP A 59 0.59 -10.77 -14.67
CA ASP A 59 0.76 -10.18 -15.99
C ASP A 59 0.53 -8.64 -15.97
N GLU A 60 1.51 -7.90 -16.49
CA GLU A 60 1.51 -6.42 -16.44
C GLU A 60 1.23 -5.86 -17.85
N PHE A 61 -0.04 -5.75 -18.22
CA PHE A 61 -0.48 -4.95 -19.38
C PHE A 61 -1.89 -4.39 -19.17
N LEU A 62 -2.20 -3.26 -19.81
CA LEU A 62 -3.49 -2.58 -19.63
C LEU A 62 -4.69 -3.53 -19.73
N GLY A 63 -5.41 -3.66 -18.61
CA GLY A 63 -6.60 -4.52 -18.47
C GLY A 63 -6.28 -6.01 -18.33
N ALA A 64 -5.09 -6.36 -17.86
CA ALA A 64 -4.71 -7.72 -17.50
C ALA A 64 -5.31 -8.18 -16.16
N GLY A 65 -5.65 -7.22 -15.30
CA GLY A 65 -6.33 -7.43 -14.02
C GLY A 65 -7.13 -6.19 -13.62
N THR A 66 -7.59 -6.13 -12.37
CA THR A 66 -8.37 -5.00 -11.84
C THR A 66 -7.48 -3.86 -11.37
N ASP A 67 -7.95 -2.63 -11.58
CA ASP A 67 -7.27 -1.41 -11.19
C ASP A 67 -7.86 -0.89 -9.86
N VAL A 68 -7.04 -0.88 -8.81
CA VAL A 68 -7.45 -0.49 -7.46
C VAL A 68 -6.45 0.51 -6.87
N ASP A 69 -6.90 1.74 -6.66
CA ASP A 69 -6.03 2.81 -6.17
C ASP A 69 -6.06 2.94 -4.64
N LEU A 70 -4.88 3.17 -4.08
CA LEU A 70 -4.64 3.58 -2.72
C LEU A 70 -4.69 5.10 -2.60
N HIS A 71 -5.48 5.57 -1.63
CA HIS A 71 -5.55 6.98 -1.26
C HIS A 71 -5.06 7.18 0.18
N LEU A 72 -4.16 8.13 0.39
CA LEU A 72 -3.80 8.64 1.71
C LEU A 72 -4.12 10.13 1.79
N ILE A 73 -5.07 10.48 2.65
CA ILE A 73 -5.61 11.83 2.79
C ILE A 73 -5.10 12.41 4.10
N ARG A 74 -4.53 13.62 4.04
CA ARG A 74 -4.08 14.32 5.26
C ARG A 74 -5.25 14.70 6.17
N ALA A 75 -4.93 15.03 7.41
CA ALA A 75 -5.88 15.56 8.37
C ALA A 75 -6.72 16.74 7.82
N GLY A 76 -8.04 16.59 7.85
CA GLY A 76 -8.98 17.58 7.31
C GLY A 76 -8.95 17.73 5.77
N GLY A 77 -8.25 16.84 5.06
CA GLY A 77 -8.19 16.79 3.60
C GLY A 77 -9.49 16.33 2.97
N THR A 78 -9.52 16.35 1.64
CA THR A 78 -10.68 15.98 0.83
C THR A 78 -10.30 14.88 -0.16
N TRP A 79 -11.19 13.90 -0.34
CA TRP A 79 -11.06 12.85 -1.35
C TRP A 79 -10.90 13.43 -2.76
N ASP A 80 -10.03 12.81 -3.58
CA ASP A 80 -9.73 13.21 -4.95
C ASP A 80 -9.21 14.65 -5.11
N ASP A 81 -8.64 15.23 -4.05
CA ASP A 81 -8.11 16.59 -4.07
C ASP A 81 -6.72 16.68 -4.74
N THR A 82 -6.74 16.54 -6.06
CA THR A 82 -5.56 16.68 -6.93
C THR A 82 -5.01 18.12 -6.99
N SER A 83 -5.82 19.12 -6.63
CA SER A 83 -5.46 20.54 -6.82
C SER A 83 -4.98 21.21 -5.54
N GLY A 84 -5.59 20.89 -4.40
CA GLY A 84 -5.19 21.33 -3.07
C GLY A 84 -4.12 20.41 -2.45
N GLY A 85 -3.84 19.27 -3.09
CA GLY A 85 -2.79 18.34 -2.70
C GLY A 85 -3.05 17.73 -1.34
N SER A 86 -4.31 17.56 -0.93
CA SER A 86 -4.62 16.93 0.37
C SER A 86 -4.81 15.41 0.30
N ASP A 87 -4.78 14.86 -0.92
CA ASP A 87 -4.91 13.43 -1.23
C ASP A 87 -3.69 12.95 -2.02
N CYS A 88 -3.02 11.92 -1.51
CA CYS A 88 -1.96 11.21 -2.21
C CYS A 88 -2.54 9.94 -2.84
N SER A 89 -2.48 9.86 -4.17
CA SER A 89 -3.00 8.74 -4.98
C SER A 89 -2.36 8.76 -6.37
N PHE A 90 -2.75 7.86 -7.28
CA PHE A 90 -2.22 7.82 -8.65
C PHE A 90 -2.29 9.16 -9.40
N ARG A 91 -3.30 10.00 -9.10
CA ARG A 91 -3.48 11.32 -9.72
C ARG A 91 -2.57 12.40 -9.16
N ALA A 92 -2.12 12.23 -7.92
CA ALA A 92 -1.25 13.15 -7.20
C ALA A 92 -0.29 12.30 -6.34
N PRO A 93 0.74 11.67 -6.95
CA PRO A 93 1.55 10.66 -6.26
C PRO A 93 2.53 11.25 -5.25
N HIS A 94 2.80 12.56 -5.31
CA HIS A 94 3.77 13.24 -4.44
C HIS A 94 3.29 14.65 -4.04
N PRO A 95 2.16 14.80 -3.32
CA PRO A 95 1.69 16.10 -2.89
C PRO A 95 2.61 16.70 -1.82
N ASP A 96 2.67 18.03 -1.78
CA ASP A 96 3.40 18.79 -0.75
C ASP A 96 2.47 19.03 0.45
N TRP A 97 2.80 18.41 1.58
CA TRP A 97 2.11 18.52 2.85
C TRP A 97 2.94 19.33 3.83
N GLY A 98 2.28 20.12 4.68
CA GLY A 98 3.00 20.89 5.69
C GLY A 98 3.79 22.06 5.09
N SER A 99 5.10 22.04 5.27
CA SER A 99 5.97 23.16 4.92
C SER A 99 6.68 22.92 3.58
N PRO A 100 6.65 23.83 2.59
CA PRO A 100 7.28 23.62 1.27
C PRO A 100 8.81 23.45 1.27
N THR A 101 9.46 23.58 2.42
CA THR A 101 10.91 23.38 2.60
C THR A 101 11.24 22.09 3.34
N GLU A 102 10.24 21.41 3.87
CA GLU A 102 10.33 20.06 4.43
C GLU A 102 9.78 19.11 3.37
N THR A 103 10.47 17.99 3.18
CA THR A 103 10.03 16.98 2.19
C THR A 103 9.78 15.65 2.83
N ASP A 104 10.26 15.43 4.06
CA ASP A 104 10.07 14.17 4.75
C ASP A 104 8.62 14.00 5.23
N ASP A 105 7.84 15.07 5.37
CA ASP A 105 6.41 15.05 5.69
C ASP A 105 5.49 14.85 4.48
N ASN A 106 6.06 14.85 3.27
CA ASN A 106 5.32 14.60 2.03
C ASN A 106 5.10 13.11 1.82
N PRO A 107 3.87 12.68 1.51
CA PRO A 107 3.61 11.30 1.12
C PRO A 107 4.11 11.05 -0.31
N SER A 108 4.45 9.79 -0.57
CA SER A 108 4.88 9.30 -1.87
C SER A 108 4.16 8.00 -2.19
N LEU A 109 3.46 7.94 -3.33
CA LEU A 109 3.03 6.67 -3.94
C LEU A 109 4.26 6.05 -4.62
N ASP A 110 4.76 4.95 -4.04
CA ASP A 110 6.04 4.35 -4.42
C ASP A 110 5.89 3.25 -5.47
N ARG A 111 4.71 2.63 -5.54
CA ARG A 111 4.29 1.68 -6.60
C ARG A 111 2.81 1.91 -6.86
N ASP A 112 2.51 2.18 -8.12
CA ASP A 112 1.18 2.26 -8.73
C ASP A 112 1.02 0.97 -9.55
N ASP A 113 -0.02 0.20 -9.27
CA ASP A 113 -0.30 -1.10 -9.90
C ASP A 113 -1.70 -1.06 -10.53
N SER A 114 -1.72 -0.85 -11.84
CA SER A 114 -2.94 -0.56 -12.61
C SER A 114 -3.63 -1.80 -13.18
N ASP A 115 -3.06 -3.00 -13.01
CA ASP A 115 -3.47 -4.18 -13.76
C ASP A 115 -3.11 -5.54 -13.12
N GLY A 116 -2.66 -5.61 -11.86
CA GLY A 116 -2.28 -6.85 -11.17
C GLY A 116 -3.02 -7.08 -9.85
N GLY A 117 -2.41 -7.80 -8.90
CA GLY A 117 -2.91 -8.02 -7.52
C GLY A 117 -2.36 -7.02 -6.48
N GLY A 118 -1.77 -5.92 -6.93
CA GLY A 118 -0.93 -5.05 -6.10
C GLY A 118 0.46 -5.68 -5.83
N PRO A 119 1.23 -5.13 -4.87
CA PRO A 119 0.88 -4.08 -3.93
C PRO A 119 0.92 -2.64 -4.49
N GLU A 120 0.03 -1.79 -4.01
CA GLU A 120 0.27 -0.35 -3.96
C GLU A 120 0.82 0.05 -2.58
N THR A 121 1.69 1.04 -2.55
CA THR A 121 2.30 1.50 -1.30
C THR A 121 2.47 3.01 -1.28
N ILE A 122 1.96 3.64 -0.22
CA ILE A 122 2.25 5.04 0.10
C ILE A 122 3.14 5.11 1.35
N THR A 123 4.22 5.88 1.27
CA THR A 123 5.11 6.12 2.41
C THR A 123 5.20 7.59 2.80
N VAL A 124 5.42 7.85 4.10
CA VAL A 124 5.78 9.17 4.64
C VAL A 124 6.97 9.00 5.57
N LEU A 125 8.06 9.72 5.30
CA LEU A 125 9.29 9.56 6.08
C LEU A 125 9.12 10.10 7.51
N SER A 126 8.52 11.27 7.64
CA SER A 126 8.28 11.99 8.89
C SER A 126 6.85 12.57 8.90
N PRO A 127 5.81 11.74 9.09
CA PRO A 127 4.43 12.20 9.10
C PRO A 127 4.19 13.19 10.23
N ALA A 128 3.38 14.21 9.95
CA ALA A 128 2.90 15.12 10.98
C ALA A 128 2.05 14.36 12.00
N ILE A 129 2.18 14.71 13.28
CA ILE A 129 1.21 14.28 14.27
C ILE A 129 -0.07 15.08 13.99
N THR A 130 -1.20 14.40 13.81
CA THR A 130 -2.44 15.03 13.33
C THR A 130 -3.61 14.93 14.31
N PHE A 131 -3.48 14.14 15.37
CA PHE A 131 -4.55 13.97 16.35
C PHE A 131 -3.96 13.58 17.72
N GLY A 132 -4.66 13.93 18.81
CA GLY A 132 -4.29 13.54 20.17
C GLY A 132 -4.09 14.71 21.15
N PRO A 133 -3.80 14.42 22.43
CA PRO A 133 -3.65 15.43 23.47
C PRO A 133 -2.48 16.38 23.18
N GLY A 134 -2.72 17.69 23.22
CA GLY A 134 -1.68 18.71 23.03
C GLY A 134 -1.47 19.15 21.59
N MET A 135 -2.27 18.67 20.64
CA MET A 135 -2.24 19.12 19.25
C MET A 135 -3.11 20.38 19.07
N GLU A 136 -2.52 21.46 18.57
CA GLU A 136 -3.19 22.75 18.38
C GLU A 136 -3.64 22.99 16.93
N TYR A 137 -3.03 22.30 15.97
CA TYR A 137 -3.20 22.60 14.53
C TYR A 137 -4.05 21.59 13.75
N TYR A 138 -4.17 20.35 14.25
CA TYR A 138 -4.96 19.29 13.64
C TYR A 138 -5.87 18.63 14.68
N ASP A 139 -7.11 18.36 14.31
CA ASP A 139 -8.13 17.73 15.16
C ASP A 139 -8.73 16.45 14.55
N SER A 140 -8.13 15.97 13.46
CA SER A 140 -8.60 14.83 12.67
C SER A 140 -7.42 13.95 12.24
N PRO A 141 -7.53 12.62 12.27
CA PRO A 141 -6.47 11.73 11.81
C PRO A 141 -6.29 11.81 10.28
N TYR A 142 -5.21 11.21 9.78
CA TYR A 142 -5.12 10.80 8.37
C TYR A 142 -6.26 9.83 8.03
N GLN A 143 -6.71 9.86 6.79
CA GLN A 143 -7.67 8.89 6.26
C GLN A 143 -7.00 8.06 5.17
N VAL A 144 -7.34 6.79 5.12
CA VAL A 144 -6.89 5.86 4.08
C VAL A 144 -8.11 5.42 3.30
N GLY A 145 -8.06 5.41 1.99
CA GLY A 145 -9.15 4.85 1.20
C GLY A 145 -8.67 3.96 0.08
N VAL A 146 -9.62 3.19 -0.41
CA VAL A 146 -9.45 2.30 -1.56
C VAL A 146 -10.47 2.72 -2.60
N TYR A 147 -9.99 3.00 -3.80
CA TYR A 147 -10.82 3.32 -4.95
C TYR A 147 -10.76 2.16 -5.94
N PHE A 148 -11.91 1.65 -6.35
CA PHE A 148 -12.00 0.61 -7.37
C PHE A 148 -12.19 1.31 -8.71
N PHE A 149 -11.10 1.49 -9.46
CA PHE A 149 -11.07 2.36 -10.63
C PHE A 149 -11.72 1.70 -11.85
N ASP A 150 -11.26 0.51 -12.21
CA ASP A 150 -11.80 -0.27 -13.32
C ASP A 150 -11.64 -1.77 -13.02
N ASP A 151 -12.71 -2.52 -13.23
CA ASP A 151 -12.69 -3.96 -13.01
C ASP A 151 -12.22 -4.75 -14.24
N TRP A 152 -12.09 -4.09 -15.40
CA TRP A 152 -11.76 -4.68 -16.69
C TRP A 152 -12.53 -5.97 -16.99
N THR A 153 -13.78 -6.07 -16.51
CA THR A 153 -14.67 -7.24 -16.61
C THR A 153 -14.26 -8.48 -15.80
N PHE A 154 -13.27 -8.38 -14.93
CA PHE A 154 -12.91 -9.44 -13.99
C PHE A 154 -13.96 -9.57 -12.86
N GLY A 155 -14.57 -8.46 -12.43
CA GLY A 155 -15.68 -8.49 -11.49
C GLY A 155 -15.24 -8.40 -10.04
N GLU A 156 -15.42 -9.45 -9.24
CA GLU A 156 -15.20 -9.37 -7.79
C GLU A 156 -13.73 -9.15 -7.43
N VAL A 157 -13.47 -8.14 -6.59
CA VAL A 157 -12.12 -7.81 -6.07
C VAL A 157 -12.13 -7.80 -4.55
N TYR A 158 -11.09 -8.39 -3.96
CA TYR A 158 -10.92 -8.49 -2.50
C TYR A 158 -9.68 -7.72 -2.05
N ALA A 159 -9.86 -6.44 -1.71
CA ALA A 159 -8.77 -5.55 -1.30
C ALA A 159 -8.47 -5.62 0.20
N SER A 160 -7.19 -5.67 0.59
CA SER A 160 -6.73 -5.68 1.98
C SER A 160 -5.76 -4.53 2.22
N LEU A 161 -5.90 -3.86 3.37
CA LEU A 161 -5.05 -2.74 3.77
C LEU A 161 -4.23 -3.08 5.01
N ARG A 162 -2.97 -2.63 5.01
CA ARG A 162 -2.07 -2.70 6.16
C ARG A 162 -1.41 -1.34 6.41
N VAL A 163 -1.31 -0.96 7.68
CA VAL A 163 -0.60 0.26 8.09
C VAL A 163 0.52 -0.13 9.03
N TYR A 164 1.72 0.37 8.73
CA TYR A 164 2.94 0.18 9.52
C TYR A 164 3.42 1.54 10.03
N LEU A 165 3.92 1.57 11.26
CA LEU A 165 4.44 2.78 11.89
C LEU A 165 5.88 2.58 12.34
N GLU A 166 6.66 3.67 12.35
CA GLU A 166 7.99 3.74 12.97
C GLU A 166 8.98 2.65 12.47
N GLY A 167 8.84 2.23 11.22
CA GLY A 167 9.68 1.19 10.63
C GLY A 167 9.48 -0.21 11.24
N ASP A 168 8.39 -0.43 11.98
CA ASP A 168 8.03 -1.74 12.51
C ASP A 168 7.63 -2.69 11.37
N PRO A 169 8.16 -3.93 11.33
CA PRO A 169 7.76 -4.94 10.35
C PRO A 169 6.33 -5.46 10.56
N ASP A 170 5.73 -5.27 11.73
CA ASP A 170 4.38 -5.70 12.03
C ASP A 170 3.37 -4.54 11.83
N PRO A 171 2.25 -4.77 11.12
CA PRO A 171 1.26 -3.72 10.91
C PRO A 171 0.51 -3.41 12.21
N VAL A 172 0.37 -2.13 12.52
CA VAL A 172 -0.40 -1.63 13.66
C VAL A 172 -1.91 -1.65 13.40
N ALA A 173 -2.31 -1.68 12.13
CA ALA A 173 -3.70 -1.84 11.71
C ALA A 173 -3.78 -2.72 10.44
N VAL A 174 -4.78 -3.59 10.43
CA VAL A 174 -5.10 -4.48 9.30
C VAL A 174 -6.60 -4.43 9.08
N TRP A 175 -7.02 -3.99 7.89
CA TRP A 175 -8.42 -4.12 7.47
C TRP A 175 -8.54 -5.34 6.56
N PRO A 176 -9.30 -6.37 6.97
CA PRO A 176 -9.48 -7.57 6.17
C PRO A 176 -10.30 -7.27 4.90
N SER A 177 -10.25 -8.21 3.96
CA SER A 177 -10.75 -8.09 2.60
C SER A 177 -12.06 -7.30 2.46
N VAL A 178 -11.99 -6.23 1.68
CA VAL A 178 -13.08 -5.37 1.27
C VAL A 178 -13.51 -5.82 -0.12
N LEU A 179 -14.74 -6.33 -0.22
CA LEU A 179 -15.31 -6.78 -1.48
C LEU A 179 -15.89 -5.59 -2.26
N ASP A 180 -15.49 -5.46 -3.51
CA ASP A 180 -16.27 -4.83 -4.58
C ASP A 180 -16.94 -5.93 -5.43
N ASP A 181 -18.24 -5.80 -5.68
CA ASP A 181 -19.05 -6.76 -6.44
C ASP A 181 -19.23 -6.36 -7.91
N GLY A 182 -18.43 -5.41 -8.40
CA GLY A 182 -18.48 -4.89 -9.78
C GLY A 182 -19.63 -3.89 -10.00
N GLY A 183 -20.26 -3.42 -8.93
CA GLY A 183 -21.19 -2.30 -8.97
C GLY A 183 -20.42 -0.99 -9.09
N SER A 184 -20.81 -0.11 -10.02
CA SER A 184 -20.21 1.23 -10.11
C SER A 184 -20.26 1.94 -8.76
N HIS A 185 -19.12 2.09 -8.09
CA HIS A 185 -18.98 2.79 -6.82
C HIS A 185 -18.38 4.18 -7.08
N PRO A 186 -19.21 5.23 -7.27
CA PRO A 186 -18.70 6.56 -7.62
C PRO A 186 -17.85 7.24 -6.53
N ASP A 187 -17.83 6.70 -5.30
CA ASP A 187 -17.27 7.40 -4.13
C ASP A 187 -16.18 6.61 -3.37
N GLY A 188 -15.66 5.49 -3.91
CA GLY A 188 -14.66 4.65 -3.22
C GLY A 188 -15.09 4.16 -1.82
N ARG A 189 -14.18 3.52 -1.08
CA ARG A 189 -14.38 3.20 0.35
C ARG A 189 -13.33 3.87 1.21
N LEU A 190 -13.80 4.71 2.14
CA LEU A 190 -12.99 5.45 3.10
C LEU A 190 -12.86 4.71 4.45
N PHE A 191 -11.62 4.45 4.86
CA PHE A 191 -11.22 3.99 6.19
C PHE A 191 -10.63 5.16 6.99
N ARG A 192 -11.13 5.38 8.21
CA ARG A 192 -10.90 6.66 8.93
C ARG A 192 -9.80 6.62 9.99
N GLU A 193 -8.99 5.56 10.06
CA GLU A 193 -8.12 5.34 11.20
C GLU A 193 -6.72 4.87 10.79
N ALA A 194 -5.85 5.76 10.28
CA ALA A 194 -4.42 5.50 10.41
C ALA A 194 -4.00 5.91 11.84
N PRO A 195 -3.52 4.98 12.69
CA PRO A 195 -3.01 5.34 14.02
C PRO A 195 -1.89 6.37 13.88
N ALA A 196 -1.88 7.38 14.76
CA ALA A 196 -0.80 8.35 14.79
C ALA A 196 0.50 7.64 15.27
N PRO A 197 1.67 8.02 14.74
CA PRO A 197 2.93 7.53 15.26
C PRO A 197 3.10 7.93 16.74
N GLU A 198 3.36 6.94 17.61
CA GLU A 198 3.61 7.18 19.04
C GLU A 198 5.02 7.76 19.29
N GLN A 199 5.21 8.50 20.39
CA GLN A 199 6.44 9.22 20.76
C GLN A 199 7.57 8.32 21.31
#